data_AF-A0A852EH79-F1
#
_entry.id   AF-A0A852EH79-F1
#
_cell.length_a   1.000
_cell.length_b   1.000
_cell.length_c   1.000
_cell.angle_alpha   90.00
_cell.angle_beta   90.00
_cell.angle_gamma   90.00
#
_symmetry.space_group_name_H-M   'P 1'
#
loop_
_entity.id
_entity.type
_entity.pdbx_description
1 polymer ?
#
loop_
_entity_poly.entity_id
_entity_poly.type
_entity_poly.pdbx_seq_one_letter_code
_entity_poly.pdbx_strand_id
1 'polypeptide(L)'
;CPQPPLESLATVEETVVRDKAVESLRAVSHEHSPPDLEGHFVPLVKRLAGGDWFTSRTSACGLFSVCYPRVSSPVKAELRQVIGVGVGSVRWPQGHWGDHRVIGVAVGSVRVTVGESPLGSPLGSPLAHLGVTCAHLCLTCAHLQDSVRLLAVEACVSIAQLLPQEELEGLVMPTLRQAAEDKSWRVRYMVADKFTEV
;
A
#
# COMPACT_ATOMS: atom_id res chain seq x y z
N CYS A 1 -19.22 13.30 -17.14
CA CYS A 1 -18.10 12.75 -16.33
C CYS A 1 -18.64 11.86 -15.22
N PRO A 2 -18.44 10.52 -15.27
CA PRO A 2 -18.94 9.56 -14.28
C PRO A 2 -18.13 9.52 -12.97
N GLN A 3 -17.18 10.43 -12.74
CA GLN A 3 -16.29 10.44 -11.57
C GLN A 3 -16.97 10.75 -10.21
N PRO A 4 -17.95 11.67 -10.09
CA PRO A 4 -18.58 11.97 -8.79
C PRO A 4 -19.29 10.78 -8.10
N PRO A 5 -20.07 9.92 -8.80
CA PRO A 5 -20.74 8.80 -8.14
C PRO A 5 -19.77 7.69 -7.71
N LEU A 6 -18.71 7.43 -8.47
CA LEU A 6 -17.73 6.39 -8.12
C LEU A 6 -16.88 6.79 -6.92
N GLU A 7 -16.57 8.08 -6.74
CA GLU A 7 -15.87 8.57 -5.55
C GLU A 7 -16.70 8.33 -4.29
N SER A 8 -18.01 8.60 -4.33
CA SER A 8 -18.91 8.32 -3.20
C SER A 8 -19.01 6.82 -2.90
N LEU A 9 -19.04 5.96 -3.92
CA LEU A 9 -19.05 4.51 -3.72
C LEU A 9 -17.71 3.97 -3.21
N ALA A 10 -16.61 4.69 -3.45
CA ALA A 10 -15.29 4.33 -2.95
C ALA A 10 -15.10 4.67 -1.45
N THR A 11 -16.02 5.41 -0.82
CA THR A 11 -15.92 5.78 0.60
C THR A 11 -16.91 5.02 1.50
N VAL A 12 -17.81 4.23 0.94
CA VAL A 12 -18.80 3.47 1.73
C VAL A 12 -18.14 2.41 2.61
N GLU A 13 -18.80 2.09 3.72
CA GLU A 13 -18.32 1.09 4.68
C GLU A 13 -18.35 -0.34 4.10
N GLU A 14 -19.38 -0.65 3.30
CA GLU A 14 -19.56 -1.95 2.66
C GLU A 14 -18.38 -2.28 1.72
N THR A 15 -17.64 -3.32 2.08
CA THR A 15 -16.35 -3.65 1.44
C THR A 15 -16.54 -4.10 0.01
N VAL A 16 -17.58 -4.89 -0.28
CA VAL A 16 -17.85 -5.42 -1.62
C VAL A 16 -18.18 -4.29 -2.59
N VAL A 17 -18.95 -3.29 -2.14
CA VAL A 17 -19.30 -2.11 -2.95
C VAL A 17 -18.07 -1.27 -3.21
N ARG A 18 -17.25 -1.04 -2.18
CA ARG A 18 -16.01 -0.28 -2.29
C ARG A 18 -15.00 -0.93 -3.23
N ASP A 19 -14.78 -2.24 -3.12
CA ASP A 19 -13.90 -3.01 -4.01
C ASP A 19 -14.33 -2.88 -5.47
N LYS A 20 -15.63 -3.00 -5.75
CA LYS A 20 -16.18 -2.84 -7.10
C LYS A 20 -16.09 -1.42 -7.63
N ALA A 21 -16.22 -0.41 -6.76
CA ALA A 21 -15.99 0.98 -7.13
C ALA A 21 -14.52 1.22 -7.51
N VAL A 22 -13.56 0.69 -6.73
CA VAL A 22 -12.12 0.78 -7.01
C VAL A 22 -11.75 0.04 -8.29
N GLU A 23 -12.30 -1.16 -8.53
CA GLU A 23 -12.10 -1.91 -9.78
C GLU A 23 -12.61 -1.11 -10.99
N SER A 24 -13.78 -0.48 -10.87
CA SER A 24 -14.34 0.38 -11.91
C SER A 24 -13.48 1.62 -12.15
N LEU A 25 -12.99 2.26 -11.07
CA LEU A 25 -12.08 3.41 -11.16
C LEU A 25 -10.76 3.03 -11.84
N ARG A 26 -10.23 1.83 -11.59
CA ARG A 26 -9.06 1.30 -12.30
C ARG A 26 -9.33 1.14 -13.79
N ALA A 27 -10.44 0.53 -14.17
CA ALA A 27 -10.82 0.39 -15.58
C ALA A 27 -10.94 1.77 -16.27
N VAL A 28 -11.61 2.72 -15.61
CA VAL A 28 -11.73 4.11 -16.09
C VAL A 28 -10.37 4.80 -16.20
N SER A 29 -9.43 4.53 -15.29
CA SER A 29 -8.09 5.12 -15.36
C SER A 29 -7.36 4.75 -16.66
N HIS A 30 -7.58 3.54 -17.20
CA HIS A 30 -6.94 3.10 -18.44
C HIS A 30 -7.43 3.88 -19.68
N GLU A 31 -8.68 4.34 -19.66
CA GLU A 31 -9.28 5.15 -20.72
C GLU A 31 -8.83 6.63 -20.69
N HIS A 32 -8.22 7.10 -19.59
CA HIS A 32 -7.75 8.48 -19.51
C HIS A 32 -6.43 8.66 -20.27
N SER A 33 -6.30 9.77 -20.99
CA SER A 33 -5.01 10.23 -21.50
C SER A 33 -4.10 10.67 -20.33
N PRO A 34 -2.75 10.65 -20.45
CA PRO A 34 -1.86 11.14 -19.40
C PRO A 34 -2.20 12.54 -18.85
N PRO A 35 -2.52 13.56 -19.67
CA PRO A 35 -2.91 14.86 -19.14
C PRO A 35 -4.28 14.84 -18.44
N ASP A 36 -5.25 14.05 -18.91
CA ASP A 36 -6.55 13.93 -18.23
C ASP A 36 -6.44 13.18 -16.89
N LEU A 37 -5.52 12.21 -16.84
CA LEU A 37 -5.21 11.45 -15.64
C LEU A 37 -4.58 12.36 -14.58
N GLU A 38 -3.67 13.25 -14.95
CA GLU A 38 -3.13 14.28 -14.05
C GLU A 38 -4.18 15.34 -13.68
N GLY A 39 -5.02 15.77 -14.62
CA GLY A 39 -6.00 16.83 -14.41
C GLY A 39 -7.21 16.43 -13.57
N HIS A 40 -7.64 15.16 -13.65
CA HIS A 40 -8.90 14.71 -13.03
C HIS A 40 -8.72 13.54 -12.07
N PHE A 41 -7.92 12.54 -12.47
CA PHE A 41 -7.78 11.30 -11.70
C PHE A 41 -6.86 11.49 -10.49
N VAL A 42 -5.71 12.15 -10.65
CA VAL A 42 -4.78 12.44 -9.56
C VAL A 42 -5.43 13.26 -8.44
N PRO A 43 -6.17 14.35 -8.70
CA PRO A 43 -6.91 15.06 -7.66
C PRO A 43 -7.91 14.19 -6.90
N LEU A 44 -8.60 13.26 -7.57
CA LEU A 44 -9.50 12.30 -6.92
C LEU A 44 -8.73 11.39 -5.95
N VAL A 45 -7.61 10.83 -6.39
CA VAL A 45 -6.77 9.98 -5.53
C VAL A 45 -6.26 10.76 -4.31
N LYS A 46 -5.86 12.03 -4.50
CA LYS A 46 -5.43 12.90 -3.40
C LYS A 46 -6.56 13.18 -2.40
N ARG A 47 -7.78 13.46 -2.86
CA ARG A 47 -8.94 13.63 -1.98
C ARG A 47 -9.24 12.36 -1.20
N LEU A 48 -9.21 11.20 -1.87
CA LEU A 48 -9.46 9.93 -1.19
C LEU A 48 -8.39 9.65 -0.12
N ALA A 49 -7.12 9.91 -0.43
CA ALA A 49 -5.99 9.71 0.49
C ALA A 49 -5.98 10.70 1.67
N GLY A 50 -6.45 11.93 1.46
CA GLY A 50 -6.60 12.96 2.49
C GLY A 50 -7.94 12.94 3.21
N GLY A 51 -8.85 12.04 2.85
CA GLY A 51 -10.20 11.97 3.42
C GLY A 51 -10.18 11.57 4.90
N ASP A 52 -11.15 12.09 5.65
CA ASP A 52 -11.28 11.85 7.10
C ASP A 52 -11.50 10.37 7.44
N TRP A 53 -12.16 9.64 6.53
CA TRP A 53 -12.55 8.24 6.72
C TRP A 53 -11.48 7.24 6.26
N PHE A 54 -11.31 6.17 7.04
CA PHE A 54 -10.33 5.11 6.72
C PHE A 54 -10.67 4.36 5.42
N THR A 55 -11.96 4.22 5.11
CA THR A 55 -12.49 3.59 3.89
C THR A 55 -12.02 4.34 2.64
N SER A 56 -12.02 5.67 2.71
CA SER A 56 -11.53 6.56 1.67
C SER A 56 -10.03 6.36 1.41
N ARG A 57 -9.22 6.35 2.48
CA ARG A 57 -7.76 6.17 2.40
C ARG A 57 -7.37 4.78 1.87
N THR A 58 -8.14 3.77 2.25
CA THR A 58 -8.06 2.39 1.74
C THR A 58 -8.26 2.34 0.23
N SER A 59 -9.33 2.97 -0.27
CA SER A 59 -9.61 3.01 -1.71
C SER A 59 -8.51 3.74 -2.49
N ALA A 60 -7.96 4.82 -1.92
CA ALA A 60 -6.86 5.56 -2.55
C ALA A 60 -5.64 4.67 -2.81
N CYS A 61 -5.28 3.80 -1.86
CA CYS A 61 -4.19 2.84 -2.01
C CYS A 61 -4.36 2.01 -3.31
N GLY A 62 -5.57 1.51 -3.59
CA GLY A 62 -5.84 0.72 -4.80
C GLY A 62 -5.58 1.47 -6.11
N LEU A 63 -5.69 2.78 -6.09
CA LEU A 63 -5.64 3.63 -7.28
C LEU A 63 -4.22 4.13 -7.58
N PHE A 64 -3.32 4.20 -6.59
CA PHE A 64 -1.93 4.63 -6.85
C PHE A 64 -1.22 3.70 -7.83
N SER A 65 -1.47 2.39 -7.75
CA SER A 65 -0.86 1.39 -8.63
C SER A 65 -1.08 1.64 -10.13
N VAL A 66 -2.23 2.23 -10.51
CA VAL A 66 -2.59 2.43 -11.92
C VAL A 66 -2.24 3.81 -12.46
N CYS A 67 -2.21 4.83 -11.60
CA CYS A 67 -1.90 6.20 -12.01
C CYS A 67 -0.40 6.49 -11.96
N TYR A 68 0.33 5.96 -10.97
CA TYR A 68 1.75 6.26 -10.76
C TYR A 68 2.65 6.04 -11.99
N PRO A 69 2.56 4.93 -12.75
CA PRO A 69 3.44 4.72 -13.91
C PRO A 69 3.21 5.73 -15.05
N ARG A 70 2.02 6.32 -15.13
CA ARG A 70 1.55 7.08 -16.30
C ARG A 70 1.60 8.60 -16.11
N VAL A 71 1.97 9.06 -14.92
CA VAL A 71 2.11 10.49 -14.60
C VAL A 71 3.55 10.96 -14.73
N SER A 72 3.73 12.26 -14.90
CA SER A 72 5.01 12.95 -14.99
C SER A 72 5.79 12.89 -13.67
N SER A 73 7.12 12.99 -13.75
CA SER A 73 8.03 13.00 -12.60
C SER A 73 7.64 13.97 -11.45
N PRO A 74 7.22 15.23 -11.70
CA PRO A 74 6.78 16.12 -10.62
C PRO A 74 5.53 15.59 -9.91
N VAL A 75 4.55 15.06 -10.65
CA VAL A 75 3.34 14.48 -10.06
C VAL A 75 3.66 13.19 -9.30
N LYS A 76 4.61 12.37 -9.79
CA LYS A 76 5.12 11.21 -9.02
C LYS A 76 5.68 11.65 -7.66
N ALA A 77 6.41 12.77 -7.60
CA ALA A 77 6.94 13.29 -6.33
C ALA A 77 5.84 13.68 -5.35
N GLU A 78 4.78 14.32 -5.84
CA GLU A 78 3.62 14.67 -5.01
C GLU A 78 2.87 13.41 -4.54
N LEU A 79 2.64 12.43 -5.41
CA LEU A 79 1.97 11.17 -5.04
C LEU A 79 2.75 10.41 -3.97
N ARG A 80 4.08 10.42 -4.00
CA ARG A 80 4.93 9.82 -2.95
C ARG A 80 4.69 10.44 -1.58
N GLN A 81 4.54 11.76 -1.49
CA GLN A 81 4.22 12.44 -0.23
C GLN A 81 2.82 12.07 0.27
N VAL A 82 1.84 12.01 -0.64
CA VAL A 82 0.45 11.68 -0.29
C VAL A 82 0.30 10.23 0.17
N ILE A 83 1.00 9.28 -0.48
CA ILE A 83 1.04 7.88 -0.04
C ILE A 83 1.64 7.80 1.37
N GLY A 84 2.72 8.54 1.64
CA GLY A 84 3.37 8.50 2.94
C GLY A 84 2.46 8.95 4.09
N VAL A 85 1.72 10.04 3.90
CA VAL A 85 0.74 10.55 4.88
C VAL A 85 -0.48 9.65 4.95
N GLY A 86 -1.00 9.18 3.81
CA GLY A 86 -2.21 8.35 3.73
C GLY A 86 -2.06 7.01 4.43
N VAL A 87 -0.93 6.32 4.19
CA VAL A 87 -0.60 5.02 4.82
C VAL A 87 -0.22 5.21 6.30
N GLY A 88 0.56 6.25 6.63
CA GLY A 88 0.95 6.54 8.02
C GLY A 88 -0.21 7.02 8.92
N SER A 89 -1.24 7.63 8.33
CA SER A 89 -2.43 8.13 9.05
C SER A 89 -3.61 7.16 9.03
N VAL A 90 -3.44 5.92 8.53
CA VAL A 90 -4.43 4.87 8.74
C VAL A 90 -4.39 4.47 10.21
N ARG A 91 -5.07 5.25 11.07
CA ARG A 91 -5.44 4.81 12.41
C ARG A 91 -6.47 3.70 12.23
N TRP A 92 -6.01 2.46 12.25
CA TRP A 92 -6.85 1.27 12.15
C TRP A 92 -7.81 1.24 13.34
N PRO A 93 -9.13 1.40 13.14
CA PRO A 93 -10.07 1.34 14.24
C PRO A 93 -10.06 -0.08 14.82
N GLN A 94 -9.95 -0.17 16.14
CA GLN A 94 -10.12 -1.42 16.88
C GLN A 94 -11.56 -1.92 16.64
N GLY A 95 -11.71 -2.97 15.83
CA GLY A 95 -13.00 -3.68 15.70
C GLY A 95 -13.47 -3.99 14.28
N HIS A 96 -12.89 -3.41 13.22
CA HIS A 96 -13.28 -3.69 11.83
C HIS A 96 -12.15 -4.35 11.04
N TRP A 97 -11.57 -5.41 11.60
CA TRP A 97 -10.43 -6.15 11.06
C TRP A 97 -10.80 -7.18 9.98
N GLY A 98 -11.88 -6.93 9.24
CA GLY A 98 -12.50 -7.92 8.36
C GLY A 98 -11.84 -8.08 7.00
N ASP A 99 -10.92 -7.19 6.59
CA ASP A 99 -10.54 -7.15 5.17
C ASP A 99 -9.03 -7.08 4.93
N HIS A 100 -8.42 -8.28 4.90
CA HIS A 100 -7.06 -8.56 4.42
C HIS A 100 -6.70 -7.84 3.12
N ARG A 101 -7.69 -7.52 2.30
CA ARG A 101 -7.51 -6.85 1.01
C ARG A 101 -6.92 -5.45 1.14
N VAL A 102 -7.27 -4.70 2.19
CA VAL A 102 -6.80 -3.32 2.40
C VAL A 102 -5.27 -3.26 2.58
N ILE A 103 -4.74 -4.24 3.30
CA ILE A 103 -3.31 -4.32 3.59
C ILE A 103 -2.55 -4.78 2.34
N GLY A 104 -3.06 -5.79 1.62
CA GLY A 104 -2.50 -6.18 0.32
C GLY A 104 -2.49 -5.02 -0.69
N VAL A 105 -3.49 -4.14 -0.65
CA VAL A 105 -3.58 -2.95 -1.49
C VAL A 105 -2.58 -1.86 -1.06
N ALA A 106 -2.41 -1.61 0.25
CA ALA A 106 -1.37 -0.71 0.75
C ALA A 106 0.05 -1.21 0.39
N VAL A 107 0.28 -2.52 0.52
CA VAL A 107 1.53 -3.20 0.15
C VAL A 107 1.78 -3.14 -1.37
N GLY A 108 0.75 -3.40 -2.18
CA GLY A 108 0.83 -3.26 -3.63
C GLY A 108 1.11 -1.83 -4.09
N SER A 109 0.59 -0.83 -3.35
CA SER A 109 0.90 0.58 -3.59
C SER A 109 2.38 0.87 -3.35
N VAL A 110 2.92 0.41 -2.21
CA VAL A 110 4.34 0.54 -1.85
C VAL A 110 5.23 -0.15 -2.89
N ARG A 111 4.85 -1.35 -3.36
CA ARG A 111 5.59 -2.06 -4.42
C ARG A 111 5.71 -1.24 -5.70
N VAL A 112 4.62 -0.61 -6.14
CA VAL A 112 4.61 0.19 -7.37
C VAL A 112 5.47 1.44 -7.21
N THR A 113 5.42 2.13 -6.06
CA THR A 113 6.24 3.33 -5.82
C THR A 113 7.73 3.00 -5.66
N VAL A 114 8.07 1.92 -4.97
CA VAL A 114 9.46 1.50 -4.74
C VAL A 114 10.08 0.98 -6.05
N GLY A 115 9.36 0.16 -6.82
CA GLY A 115 9.86 -0.43 -8.08
C GLY A 115 10.09 0.56 -9.22
N GLU A 116 9.46 1.74 -9.18
CA GLU A 116 9.64 2.80 -10.18
C GLU A 116 10.52 3.97 -9.72
N SER A 117 10.97 3.98 -8.46
CA SER A 117 11.92 4.98 -7.99
C SER A 117 13.33 4.59 -8.43
N PRO A 118 14.17 5.51 -8.97
CA PRO A 118 15.55 5.17 -9.28
C PRO A 118 16.25 4.69 -8.01
N LEU A 119 16.81 3.48 -8.06
CA LEU A 119 17.70 2.91 -7.04
C LEU A 119 18.76 3.97 -6.69
N GLY A 120 18.78 4.46 -5.44
CA GLY A 120 19.71 5.50 -4.99
C GLY A 120 19.17 6.93 -4.96
N SER A 121 17.89 7.18 -5.27
CA SER A 121 17.30 8.49 -4.97
C SER A 121 17.10 8.66 -3.45
N PRO A 122 17.37 9.85 -2.87
CA PRO A 122 17.20 10.11 -1.43
C PRO A 122 15.74 9.98 -0.94
N LEU A 123 14.79 9.73 -1.85
CA LEU A 123 13.37 9.47 -1.59
C LEU A 123 12.99 7.98 -1.72
N GLY A 124 13.82 7.15 -2.35
CA GLY A 124 13.61 5.69 -2.41
C GLY A 124 13.85 5.03 -1.05
N SER A 125 14.91 5.43 -0.35
CA SER A 125 15.22 4.89 0.98
C SER A 125 14.17 5.28 2.05
N PRO A 126 13.65 6.52 2.16
CA PRO A 126 12.59 6.84 3.12
C PRO A 126 11.27 6.12 2.82
N LEU A 127 10.95 5.84 1.55
CA LEU A 127 9.75 5.07 1.19
C LEU A 127 9.92 3.58 1.47
N ALA A 128 11.09 3.02 1.22
CA ALA A 128 11.41 1.66 1.64
C ALA A 128 11.37 1.53 3.16
N HIS A 129 11.98 2.48 3.89
CA HIS A 129 11.89 2.58 5.33
C HIS A 129 10.44 2.72 5.79
N LEU A 130 9.61 3.53 5.12
CA LEU A 130 8.20 3.66 5.47
C LEU A 130 7.41 2.37 5.19
N GLY A 131 7.65 1.71 4.06
CA GLY A 131 7.04 0.42 3.73
C GLY A 131 7.39 -0.66 4.74
N VAL A 132 8.66 -0.75 5.11
CA VAL A 132 9.17 -1.67 6.14
C VAL A 132 8.64 -1.28 7.52
N THR A 133 8.60 0.00 7.87
CA THR A 133 8.06 0.48 9.15
C THR A 133 6.56 0.23 9.24
N CYS A 134 5.82 0.37 8.15
CA CYS A 134 4.40 0.00 8.08
C CYS A 134 4.20 -1.51 8.19
N ALA A 135 5.04 -2.32 7.54
CA ALA A 135 5.00 -3.78 7.68
C ALA A 135 5.34 -4.20 9.13
N HIS A 136 6.37 -3.60 9.72
CA HIS A 136 6.75 -3.77 11.11
C HIS A 136 5.66 -3.34 12.08
N LEU A 137 4.98 -2.20 11.81
CA LEU A 137 3.84 -1.73 12.60
C LEU A 137 2.66 -2.71 12.48
N CYS A 138 2.38 -3.24 11.28
CA CYS A 138 1.36 -4.27 11.10
C CYS A 138 1.69 -5.57 11.83
N LEU A 139 2.98 -5.92 11.94
CA LEU A 139 3.46 -7.11 12.63
C LEU A 139 3.43 -6.93 14.17
N THR A 140 3.78 -5.74 14.66
CA THR A 140 3.83 -5.40 16.11
C THR A 140 2.50 -4.99 16.71
N CYS A 141 1.51 -4.57 15.90
CA CYS A 141 0.13 -4.36 16.34
C CYS A 141 -0.53 -5.71 16.68
N ALA A 142 -0.23 -6.23 17.87
CA ALA A 142 -0.60 -7.53 18.43
C ALA A 142 -2.12 -7.80 18.65
N HIS A 143 -3.01 -7.02 18.03
CA HIS A 143 -4.47 -7.23 18.07
C HIS A 143 -5.05 -7.69 16.72
N LEU A 144 -4.22 -7.79 15.70
CA LEU A 144 -4.60 -8.10 14.35
C LEU A 144 -4.57 -9.61 14.10
N GLN A 145 -5.71 -10.14 13.67
CA GLN A 145 -5.94 -11.50 13.19
C GLN A 145 -4.74 -12.02 12.37
N ASP A 146 -4.34 -13.28 12.56
CA ASP A 146 -3.13 -13.90 11.97
C ASP A 146 -2.92 -13.60 10.49
N SER A 147 -4.01 -13.53 9.73
CA SER A 147 -4.00 -13.28 8.30
C SER A 147 -3.54 -11.87 7.89
N VAL A 148 -3.50 -10.89 8.80
CA VAL A 148 -2.88 -9.58 8.55
C VAL A 148 -1.36 -9.66 8.69
N ARG A 149 -0.87 -10.41 9.68
CA ARG A 149 0.56 -10.62 9.89
C ARG A 149 1.19 -11.42 8.74
N LEU A 150 0.43 -12.33 8.11
CA LEU A 150 0.83 -13.00 6.86
C LEU A 150 1.14 -12.00 5.73
N LEU A 151 0.28 -11.00 5.54
CA LEU A 151 0.47 -9.99 4.48
C LEU A 151 1.66 -9.08 4.75
N ALA A 152 1.99 -8.82 6.01
CA ALA A 152 3.19 -8.08 6.36
C ALA A 152 4.46 -8.84 5.95
N VAL A 153 4.47 -10.17 6.07
CA VAL A 153 5.59 -11.00 5.58
C VAL A 153 5.69 -10.92 4.06
N GLU A 154 4.59 -11.08 3.33
CA GLU A 154 4.57 -10.95 1.86
C GLU A 154 5.05 -9.57 1.38
N ALA A 155 4.70 -8.52 2.13
CA ALA A 155 5.17 -7.16 1.89
C ALA A 155 6.69 -7.04 2.08
N CYS A 156 7.22 -7.57 3.18
CA CYS A 156 8.65 -7.56 3.46
C CYS A 156 9.45 -8.27 2.36
N VAL A 157 8.99 -9.42 1.87
CA VAL A 157 9.65 -10.14 0.77
C VAL A 157 9.59 -9.34 -0.53
N SER A 158 8.43 -8.75 -0.84
CA SER A 158 8.29 -7.91 -2.04
C SER A 158 9.19 -6.66 -2.00
N ILE A 159 9.38 -6.07 -0.82
CA ILE A 159 10.29 -4.93 -0.62
C ILE A 159 11.74 -5.40 -0.69
N ALA A 160 12.07 -6.57 -0.13
CA ALA A 160 13.41 -7.14 -0.15
C ALA A 160 13.95 -7.29 -1.59
N GLN A 161 13.10 -7.79 -2.50
CA GLN A 161 13.43 -7.96 -3.92
C GLN A 161 13.72 -6.65 -4.65
N LEU A 162 13.35 -5.50 -4.07
CA LEU A 162 13.55 -4.18 -4.65
C LEU A 162 14.72 -3.42 -4.02
N LEU A 163 15.31 -3.93 -2.94
CA LEU A 163 16.38 -3.27 -2.19
C LEU A 163 17.75 -3.86 -2.51
N PRO A 164 18.82 -3.05 -2.50
CA PRO A 164 20.18 -3.56 -2.54
C PRO A 164 20.50 -4.34 -1.26
N GLN A 165 21.38 -5.34 -1.39
CA GLN A 165 21.69 -6.28 -0.31
C GLN A 165 22.21 -5.61 0.98
N GLU A 166 22.87 -4.47 0.82
CA GLU A 166 23.41 -3.65 1.91
C GLU A 166 22.33 -3.06 2.83
N GLU A 167 21.12 -2.82 2.31
CA GLU A 167 20.00 -2.24 3.06
C GLU A 167 19.06 -3.31 3.66
N LEU A 168 19.10 -4.54 3.13
CA LEU A 168 18.25 -5.64 3.60
C LEU A 168 18.45 -5.96 5.08
N GLU A 169 19.72 -6.01 5.50
CA GLU A 169 20.06 -6.39 6.87
C GLU A 169 19.64 -5.35 7.91
N GLY A 170 19.71 -4.07 7.55
CA GLY A 170 19.27 -2.97 8.41
C GLY A 170 17.75 -2.78 8.45
N LEU A 171 17.06 -3.04 7.34
CA LEU A 171 15.63 -2.72 7.18
C LEU A 171 14.72 -3.93 7.29
N VAL A 172 14.97 -4.96 6.48
CA VAL A 172 14.01 -6.07 6.32
C VAL A 172 14.23 -7.15 7.38
N MET A 173 15.49 -7.48 7.68
CA MET A 173 15.82 -8.58 8.59
C MET A 173 15.26 -8.44 10.01
N PRO A 174 15.19 -7.24 10.64
CA PRO A 174 14.55 -7.09 11.95
C PRO A 174 13.07 -7.53 11.94
N THR A 175 12.35 -7.20 10.88
CA THR A 175 10.93 -7.54 10.73
C THR A 175 10.74 -9.02 10.40
N LEU A 176 11.58 -9.59 9.54
CA LEU A 176 11.54 -11.04 9.24
C LEU A 176 11.89 -11.90 10.45
N ARG A 177 12.90 -11.52 11.25
CA ARG A 177 13.24 -12.22 12.50
C ARG A 177 12.08 -12.20 13.48
N GLN A 178 11.43 -11.05 13.64
CA GLN A 178 10.24 -10.95 14.48
C GLN A 178 9.08 -11.83 13.95
N ALA A 179 8.89 -11.90 12.63
CA ALA A 179 7.86 -12.74 12.03
C ALA A 179 8.16 -14.25 12.19
N ALA A 180 9.44 -14.63 12.16
CA ALA A 180 9.88 -16.00 12.41
C ALA A 180 9.60 -16.46 13.85
N GLU A 181 9.58 -15.52 14.79
CA GLU A 181 9.27 -15.74 16.22
C GLU A 181 7.79 -15.43 16.56
N ASP A 182 6.93 -15.21 15.56
CA ASP A 182 5.53 -14.85 15.79
C ASP A 182 4.77 -15.96 16.55
N LYS A 183 3.81 -15.57 17.38
CA LYS A 183 2.98 -16.51 18.16
C LYS A 183 2.16 -17.45 17.27
N SER A 184 1.71 -16.99 16.10
CA SER A 184 0.97 -17.79 15.14
C SER A 184 1.89 -18.64 14.29
N TRP A 185 1.62 -19.95 14.29
CA TRP A 185 2.35 -20.90 13.46
C TRP A 185 2.19 -20.63 11.96
N ARG A 186 1.09 -20.01 11.53
CA ARG A 186 0.85 -19.66 10.12
C ARG A 186 1.84 -18.60 9.64
N VAL A 187 2.11 -17.61 10.50
CA VAL A 187 3.06 -16.53 10.20
C VAL A 187 4.48 -17.10 10.11
N ARG A 188 4.86 -17.96 11.08
CA ARG A 188 6.16 -18.65 11.03
C ARG A 188 6.29 -19.55 9.78
N TYR A 189 5.23 -20.26 9.42
CA TYR A 189 5.18 -21.06 8.20
C TYR A 189 5.39 -20.21 6.95
N MET A 190 4.72 -19.05 6.86
CA MET A 190 4.85 -18.14 5.71
C MET A 190 6.28 -17.61 5.56
N VAL A 191 6.94 -17.29 6.66
CA VAL A 191 8.37 -16.89 6.63
C VAL A 191 9.22 -18.04 6.07
N ALA A 192 8.97 -19.28 6.48
CA ALA A 192 9.69 -20.44 5.97
C ALA A 192 9.39 -20.74 4.49
N ASP A 193 8.14 -20.63 4.06
CA ASP A 193 7.69 -20.83 2.68
C ASP A 193 8.33 -19.81 1.73
N LYS A 194 8.46 -18.57 2.21
CA LYS A 194 9.05 -17.44 1.45
C LYS A 194 10.54 -17.24 1.65
N PHE A 195 11.21 -18.08 2.45
CA PHE A 195 12.62 -17.90 2.79
C PHE A 195 13.55 -17.96 1.57
N THR A 196 13.17 -18.69 0.52
CA THR A 196 13.93 -18.79 -0.73
C THR A 196 13.76 -17.58 -1.66
N GLU A 197 12.79 -16.71 -1.39
CA GLU A 197 12.46 -15.53 -2.22
C GLU A 197 13.13 -14.25 -1.70
N VAL A 198 13.84 -14.32 -0.57
CA VAL A 198 14.54 -13.22 0.11
C VAL A 198 16.03 -13.27 -0.15
#